data_AF-A0A9X3F5R7-F1
#
_entry.id   AF-A0A9X3F5R7-F1
#
_cell.length_a   1.000
_cell.length_b   1.000
_cell.length_c   1.000
_cell.angle_alpha   90.00
_cell.angle_beta   90.00
_cell.angle_gamma   90.00
#
_symmetry.space_group_name_H-M   'P 1'
#
loop_
_entity.id
_entity.type
_entity.pdbx_description
1 polymer ?
#
loop_
_entity_poly.entity_id
_entity_poly.type
_entity_poly.pdbx_seq_one_letter_code
_entity_poly.pdbx_strand_id
1 'polypeptide(L)'
;MIVKIAHIVLLASVKYIVTLPYAMMIGMEYKYAILAVLAGGIGGFLFFFYLSKGVIFEIKCIWPRLCKAIPSGFKNRFNSLFRKKKKNSKVKRIFSKRSRRIVHFKQSYGLWGIIIATPVLLTIPLGAFLASKYYSHQKHIVLYMILSIMGWAGVLSGLVHLFPNIFL
;
A
#
# COMPACT_ATOMS: atom_id res chain seq x y z
N MET A 1 -26.63 -5.14 -13.27
CA MET A 1 -26.20 -5.35 -11.86
C MET A 1 -24.78 -5.89 -11.75
N ILE A 2 -24.46 -7.02 -12.37
CA ILE A 2 -23.13 -7.68 -12.25
C ILE A 2 -21.96 -6.75 -12.66
N VAL A 3 -22.10 -6.01 -13.77
CA VAL A 3 -21.06 -5.08 -14.24
C VAL A 3 -20.77 -3.96 -13.23
N LYS A 4 -21.81 -3.41 -12.57
CA LYS A 4 -21.66 -2.38 -11.53
C LYS A 4 -20.87 -2.94 -10.34
N ILE A 5 -21.21 -4.14 -9.88
CA ILE A 5 -20.53 -4.82 -8.78
C ILE A 5 -19.06 -5.10 -9.13
N ALA A 6 -18.80 -5.65 -10.31
CA ALA A 6 -17.43 -5.93 -10.78
C ALA A 6 -16.58 -4.66 -10.83
N HIS A 7 -17.13 -3.56 -11.35
CA HIS A 7 -16.44 -2.27 -11.40
C HIS A 7 -16.09 -1.75 -9.99
N ILE A 8 -17.02 -1.87 -9.04
CA ILE A 8 -16.81 -1.44 -7.65
C ILE A 8 -15.77 -2.31 -6.94
N VAL A 9 -15.80 -3.63 -7.15
CA VAL A 9 -14.80 -4.57 -6.61
C VAL A 9 -13.41 -4.24 -7.14
N LEU A 10 -13.27 -3.98 -8.44
CA LEU A 10 -12.00 -3.57 -9.05
C LEU A 10 -11.52 -2.22 -8.51
N LEU A 11 -12.41 -1.23 -8.43
CA LEU A 11 -12.07 0.07 -7.87
C LEU A 11 -11.66 -0.06 -6.39
N ALA A 12 -12.34 -0.93 -5.63
CA ALA A 12 -12.07 -1.17 -4.21
C ALA A 12 -10.71 -1.81 -3.98
N SER A 13 -10.22 -2.61 -4.93
CA SER A 13 -8.88 -3.19 -4.88
C SER A 13 -7.76 -2.15 -5.03
N VAL A 14 -8.03 -0.99 -5.63
CA VAL A 14 -7.02 0.07 -5.90
C VAL A 14 -7.22 1.28 -5.00
N LYS A 15 -8.46 1.78 -4.88
CA LYS A 15 -8.84 3.05 -4.24
C LYS A 15 -9.99 2.87 -3.23
N TYR A 16 -9.74 2.08 -2.19
CA TYR A 16 -10.72 1.67 -1.18
C TYR A 16 -11.62 2.78 -0.60
N ILE A 17 -11.10 3.96 -0.26
CA ILE A 17 -11.88 5.02 0.38
C ILE A 17 -12.97 5.57 -0.54
N VAL A 18 -12.63 5.73 -1.82
CA VAL A 18 -13.49 6.41 -2.80
C VAL A 18 -14.64 5.50 -3.23
N THR A 19 -14.51 4.19 -3.03
CA THR A 19 -15.41 3.21 -3.63
C THR A 19 -16.78 3.14 -2.98
N LEU A 20 -16.86 3.32 -1.66
CA LEU A 20 -18.14 3.33 -0.97
C LEU A 20 -18.99 4.55 -1.39
N PRO A 21 -18.47 5.80 -1.36
CA PRO A 21 -19.13 6.96 -1.96
C PRO A 21 -19.56 6.75 -3.40
N TYR A 22 -18.63 6.23 -4.22
CA TYR A 22 -18.86 6.02 -5.65
C TYR A 22 -19.94 4.96 -5.93
N ALA A 23 -20.01 3.91 -5.10
CA ALA A 23 -21.05 2.88 -5.19
C ALA A 23 -22.45 3.46 -4.93
N MET A 24 -22.57 4.40 -3.98
CA MET A 24 -23.83 5.10 -3.70
C MET A 24 -24.23 6.00 -4.87
N MET A 25 -23.28 6.76 -5.44
CA MET A 25 -23.54 7.60 -6.62
C MET A 25 -24.04 6.82 -7.85
N ILE A 26 -23.63 5.55 -7.98
CA ILE A 26 -24.08 4.65 -9.05
C ILE A 26 -25.50 4.08 -8.78
N GLY A 27 -26.06 4.36 -7.60
CA GLY A 27 -27.35 3.87 -7.14
C GLY A 27 -27.33 2.40 -6.75
N MET A 28 -26.19 1.87 -6.26
CA MET A 28 -26.19 0.53 -5.66
C MET A 28 -26.85 0.56 -4.30
N GLU A 29 -27.67 -0.45 -4.02
CA GLU A 29 -28.19 -0.65 -2.67
C GLU A 29 -27.03 -0.86 -1.69
N TYR A 30 -27.14 -0.18 -0.55
CA TYR A 30 -26.10 -0.02 0.46
C TYR A 30 -25.49 -1.36 0.92
N LYS A 31 -26.33 -2.39 1.12
CA LYS A 31 -25.88 -3.73 1.53
C LYS A 31 -24.93 -4.34 0.51
N TYR A 32 -25.27 -4.28 -0.78
CA TYR A 32 -24.42 -4.80 -1.86
C TYR A 32 -23.18 -3.94 -2.07
N ALA A 33 -23.27 -2.62 -1.84
CA ALA A 33 -22.12 -1.73 -1.89
C ALA A 33 -21.06 -2.09 -0.85
N ILE A 34 -21.45 -2.28 0.41
CA ILE A 34 -20.52 -2.68 1.48
C ILE A 34 -19.91 -4.05 1.21
N LEU A 35 -20.71 -5.04 0.81
CA LEU A 35 -20.22 -6.38 0.49
C LEU A 35 -19.22 -6.34 -0.67
N ALA A 36 -19.49 -5.58 -1.72
CA ALA A 36 -18.59 -5.41 -2.86
C ALA A 36 -17.30 -4.70 -2.47
N VAL A 37 -17.37 -3.66 -1.63
CA VAL A 37 -16.20 -2.92 -1.14
C VAL A 37 -15.32 -3.80 -0.25
N LEU A 38 -15.91 -4.55 0.69
CA LEU A 38 -15.17 -5.49 1.54
C LEU A 38 -14.53 -6.61 0.72
N ALA A 39 -15.28 -7.23 -0.18
CA ALA A 39 -14.78 -8.29 -1.05
C ALA A 39 -13.63 -7.81 -1.94
N GLY A 40 -13.78 -6.63 -2.56
CA GLY A 40 -12.72 -6.02 -3.37
C GLY A 40 -11.53 -5.53 -2.57
N GLY A 41 -11.74 -5.01 -1.36
CA GLY A 41 -10.68 -4.58 -0.46
C GLY A 41 -9.83 -5.74 0.04
N ILE A 42 -10.46 -6.79 0.56
CA ILE A 42 -9.79 -8.00 1.06
C ILE A 42 -9.16 -8.76 -0.10
N GLY A 43 -9.92 -9.03 -1.17
CA GLY A 43 -9.45 -9.75 -2.34
C GLY A 43 -8.31 -9.02 -3.05
N GLY A 44 -8.45 -7.71 -3.24
CA GLY A 44 -7.41 -6.85 -3.80
C GLY A 44 -6.14 -6.84 -2.97
N PHE A 45 -6.26 -6.66 -1.65
CA PHE A 45 -5.11 -6.70 -0.75
C PHE A 45 -4.37 -8.04 -0.84
N LEU A 46 -5.09 -9.16 -0.77
CA LEU A 46 -4.49 -10.49 -0.89
C LEU A 46 -3.79 -10.66 -2.23
N PHE A 47 -4.47 -10.32 -3.33
CA PHE A 47 -3.92 -10.39 -4.68
C PHE A 47 -2.61 -9.60 -4.78
N PHE A 48 -2.61 -8.31 -4.42
CA PHE A 48 -1.41 -7.48 -4.47
C PHE A 48 -0.33 -7.90 -3.48
N PHE A 49 -0.69 -8.47 -2.33
CA PHE A 49 0.27 -8.91 -1.32
C PHE A 49 1.06 -10.13 -1.80
N TYR A 50 0.37 -11.12 -2.36
CA TYR A 50 1.01 -12.31 -2.94
C TYR A 50 1.75 -11.96 -4.24
N LEU A 51 1.17 -11.12 -5.09
CA LEU A 51 1.83 -10.63 -6.30
C LEU A 51 3.14 -9.90 -5.95
N SER A 52 3.11 -9.03 -4.95
CA SER A 52 4.29 -8.30 -4.49
C SER A 52 5.40 -9.22 -3.99
N LYS A 53 5.06 -10.32 -3.29
CA LYS A 53 6.06 -11.32 -2.88
C LYS A 53 6.76 -11.95 -4.08
N GLY A 54 6.01 -12.34 -5.11
CA GLY A 54 6.57 -12.87 -6.37
C GLY A 54 7.44 -11.84 -7.08
N VAL A 55 6.92 -10.62 -7.28
CA VAL A 55 7.63 -9.52 -7.96
C VAL A 55 8.92 -9.14 -7.23
N ILE A 56 8.94 -9.10 -5.89
CA ILE A 56 10.17 -8.80 -5.13
C ILE A 56 11.24 -9.87 -5.36
N PHE A 57 10.85 -11.14 -5.44
CA PHE A 57 11.77 -12.23 -5.72
C PHE A 57 12.33 -12.13 -7.15
N GLU A 58 11.46 -11.89 -8.13
CA GLU A 58 11.87 -11.71 -9.53
C GLU A 58 12.75 -10.49 -9.73
N ILE A 59 12.40 -9.34 -9.14
CA ILE A 59 13.24 -8.13 -9.20
C ILE A 59 14.62 -8.41 -8.60
N LYS A 60 14.72 -9.17 -7.49
CA LYS A 60 16.01 -9.52 -6.88
C LYS A 60 16.89 -10.35 -7.82
N CYS A 61 16.29 -11.27 -8.59
CA CYS A 61 17.00 -12.09 -9.59
C CYS A 61 17.31 -11.33 -10.88
N ILE A 62 16.43 -10.41 -11.30
CA ILE A 62 16.58 -9.61 -12.53
C ILE A 62 17.55 -8.44 -12.32
N TRP A 63 17.61 -7.88 -11.12
CA TRP A 63 18.51 -6.78 -10.75
C TRP A 63 19.99 -7.00 -11.13
N PRO A 64 20.63 -8.15 -10.83
CA PRO A 64 22.02 -8.40 -11.25
C PRO A 64 22.19 -8.53 -12.77
N ARG A 65 21.16 -8.98 -13.50
CA ARG A 65 21.19 -9.05 -14.97
C ARG A 65 21.06 -7.67 -15.61
N LEU A 66 20.11 -6.85 -15.14
CA LEU A 66 19.98 -5.44 -15.52
C LEU A 66 21.26 -4.66 -15.18
N CYS A 67 21.83 -4.85 -13.98
CA CYS A 67 23.08 -4.20 -13.59
C CYS A 67 24.30 -4.61 -14.43
N LYS A 68 24.25 -5.75 -15.15
CA LYS A 68 25.25 -6.15 -16.15
C LYS A 68 24.95 -5.59 -17.54
N ALA A 69 23.67 -5.37 -17.89
CA ALA A 69 23.24 -4.83 -19.17
C ALA A 69 23.29 -3.29 -19.26
N ILE A 70 23.37 -2.57 -18.12
CA ILE A 70 23.51 -1.10 -18.11
C ILE A 70 24.93 -0.72 -18.60
N PRO A 71 25.05 0.16 -19.62
CA PRO A 71 26.35 0.60 -20.13
C PRO A 71 27.20 1.27 -19.06
N SER A 72 28.50 1.00 -19.07
CA SER A 72 29.49 1.46 -18.08
C SER A 72 29.52 2.98 -17.91
N GLY A 73 29.17 3.75 -18.95
CA GLY A 73 29.03 5.21 -18.90
C GLY A 73 27.93 5.69 -17.95
N PHE A 74 26.74 5.06 -17.97
CA PHE A 74 25.65 5.42 -17.05
C PHE A 74 25.94 4.92 -15.64
N LYS A 75 26.54 3.73 -15.52
CA LYS A 75 27.01 3.18 -14.24
C LYS A 75 27.99 4.12 -13.54
N ASN A 76 28.92 4.73 -14.27
CA ASN A 76 29.88 5.69 -13.72
C ASN A 76 29.25 7.04 -13.39
N ARG A 77 28.27 7.53 -14.16
CA ARG A 77 27.55 8.78 -13.87
C ARG A 77 26.62 8.65 -12.66
N PHE A 78 25.91 7.52 -12.55
CA PHE A 78 25.06 7.21 -11.40
C PHE A 78 25.90 6.90 -10.16
N ASN A 79 26.96 6.08 -10.28
CA ASN A 79 27.91 5.88 -9.18
C ASN A 79 28.63 7.17 -8.80
N SER A 80 28.89 8.13 -9.68
CA SER A 80 29.54 9.38 -9.27
C SER A 80 28.58 10.30 -8.48
N LEU A 81 27.29 10.31 -8.81
CA LEU A 81 26.26 11.01 -8.03
C LEU A 81 26.03 10.32 -6.67
N PHE A 82 25.90 8.99 -6.64
CA PHE A 82 25.77 8.23 -5.39
C PHE A 82 27.08 8.16 -4.59
N ARG A 83 28.27 8.15 -5.22
CA ARG A 83 29.60 8.23 -4.56
C ARG A 83 29.91 9.64 -4.10
N LYS A 84 29.52 10.72 -4.78
CA LYS A 84 29.68 12.08 -4.24
C LYS A 84 28.84 12.25 -2.97
N LYS A 85 27.64 11.67 -2.93
CA LYS A 85 26.81 11.56 -1.72
C LYS A 85 27.45 10.68 -0.62
N LYS A 86 28.23 9.66 -1.00
CA LYS A 86 28.92 8.71 -0.09
C LYS A 86 30.35 9.13 0.31
N LYS A 87 31.03 10.00 -0.45
CA LYS A 87 32.40 10.47 -0.20
C LYS A 87 32.40 11.69 0.72
N ASN A 88 31.34 12.51 0.69
CA ASN A 88 31.06 13.50 1.73
C ASN A 88 30.50 12.88 3.03
N SER A 89 30.31 11.55 3.09
CA SER A 89 29.96 10.81 4.31
C SER A 89 31.16 10.01 4.86
N LYS A 90 32.36 10.59 4.83
CA LYS A 90 33.59 10.00 5.37
C LYS A 90 33.67 9.97 6.91
N VAL A 91 32.58 10.23 7.60
CA VAL A 91 32.33 9.71 8.94
C VAL A 91 30.98 9.02 8.89
N LYS A 92 30.95 7.69 9.04
CA LYS A 92 29.72 6.94 9.29
C LYS A 92 29.16 7.42 10.63
N ARG A 93 28.46 8.56 10.66
CA ARG A 93 27.49 8.82 11.74
C ARG A 93 26.35 7.85 11.50
N ILE A 94 26.37 6.76 12.27
CA ILE A 94 25.37 5.68 12.32
C ILE A 94 23.94 6.25 12.51
N PHE A 95 23.83 7.53 12.86
CA PHE A 95 22.61 8.28 12.92
C PHE A 95 22.74 9.74 12.39
N SER A 96 22.27 10.00 11.17
CA SER A 96 21.90 11.36 10.73
C SER A 96 20.57 11.77 11.35
N LYS A 97 20.31 13.06 11.65
CA LYS A 97 19.00 13.53 12.16
C LYS A 97 17.81 13.13 11.27
N ARG A 98 18.02 13.00 9.95
CA ARG A 98 17.01 12.44 9.02
C ARG A 98 16.85 10.93 9.19
N SER A 99 17.94 10.20 9.37
CA SER A 99 17.90 8.76 9.62
C SER A 99 17.31 8.44 11.00
N ARG A 100 17.62 9.24 12.04
CA ARG A 100 16.97 9.19 13.37
C ARG A 100 15.49 9.46 13.23
N ARG A 101 15.06 10.46 12.48
CA ARG A 101 13.63 10.71 12.25
C ARG A 101 12.94 9.58 11.50
N ILE A 102 13.55 9.00 10.46
CA ILE A 102 12.98 7.84 9.75
C ILE A 102 12.92 6.61 10.66
N VAL A 103 13.96 6.38 11.48
CA VAL A 103 13.99 5.29 12.46
C VAL A 103 12.99 5.54 13.59
N HIS A 104 12.90 6.75 14.15
CA HIS A 104 11.88 7.12 15.15
C HIS A 104 10.47 7.02 14.57
N PHE A 105 10.25 7.41 13.31
CA PHE A 105 8.96 7.25 12.66
C PHE A 105 8.63 5.76 12.49
N LYS A 106 9.61 4.94 12.07
CA LYS A 106 9.48 3.47 12.06
C LYS A 106 9.26 2.86 13.45
N GLN A 107 9.84 3.44 14.50
CA GLN A 107 9.88 2.88 15.86
C GLN A 107 8.70 3.36 16.71
N SER A 108 8.17 4.57 16.45
CA SER A 108 6.99 5.15 17.09
C SER A 108 5.68 4.86 16.35
N TYR A 109 5.68 4.78 15.00
CA TYR A 109 4.48 4.39 14.25
C TYR A 109 4.43 2.89 13.93
N GLY A 110 5.55 2.17 13.97
CA GLY A 110 5.58 0.70 13.93
C GLY A 110 4.76 0.05 12.81
N LEU A 111 4.42 -1.23 13.02
CA LEU A 111 3.50 -2.01 12.19
C LEU A 111 2.10 -1.35 12.13
N TRP A 112 1.64 -0.86 13.28
CA TRP A 112 0.29 -0.35 13.50
C TRP A 112 -0.02 0.92 12.73
N GLY A 113 0.90 1.87 12.65
CA GLY A 113 0.74 3.09 11.88
C GLY A 113 0.67 2.83 10.39
N ILE A 114 1.40 1.83 9.87
CA ILE A 114 1.26 1.40 8.47
C ILE A 114 -0.10 0.73 8.28
N ILE A 115 -0.53 -0.17 9.18
CA ILE A 115 -1.82 -0.87 9.09
C ILE A 115 -3.01 0.12 9.15
N ILE A 116 -2.96 1.11 10.03
CA ILE A 116 -4.05 2.09 10.22
C ILE A 116 -4.03 3.12 9.09
N ALA A 117 -2.85 3.58 8.68
CA ALA A 117 -2.72 4.56 7.60
C ALA A 117 -2.87 3.93 6.21
N THR A 118 -2.80 2.61 6.05
CA THR A 118 -2.84 2.02 4.71
C THR A 118 -4.18 2.24 4.02
N PRO A 119 -5.33 1.85 4.58
CA PRO A 119 -6.59 2.05 3.86
C PRO A 119 -6.89 3.53 3.56
N VAL A 120 -6.29 4.48 4.32
CA VAL A 120 -6.55 5.92 4.22
C VAL A 120 -5.55 6.71 3.37
N LEU A 121 -4.25 6.45 3.52
CA LEU A 121 -3.16 7.27 2.96
C LEU A 121 -2.36 6.53 1.89
N LEU A 122 -2.36 5.20 1.88
CA LEU A 122 -1.58 4.37 0.97
C LEU A 122 -2.50 3.39 0.25
N THR A 123 -2.78 3.63 -1.03
CA THR A 123 -3.57 2.73 -1.89
C THR A 123 -3.27 1.25 -1.59
N ILE A 124 -4.30 0.39 -1.58
CA ILE A 124 -4.16 -1.04 -1.22
C ILE A 124 -2.96 -1.72 -1.88
N PRO A 125 -2.63 -1.49 -3.18
CA PRO A 125 -1.43 -2.05 -3.80
C PRO A 125 -0.14 -1.61 -3.11
N LEU A 126 -0.03 -0.33 -2.75
CA LEU A 126 1.14 0.22 -2.06
C LEU A 126 1.24 -0.34 -0.64
N GLY A 127 0.10 -0.46 0.06
CA GLY A 127 0.02 -1.07 1.38
C GLY A 127 0.43 -2.54 1.38
N ALA A 128 -0.07 -3.31 0.42
CA ALA A 128 0.29 -4.71 0.21
C ALA A 128 1.78 -4.88 -0.14
N PHE A 129 2.33 -3.99 -0.96
CA PHE A 129 3.75 -3.98 -1.28
C PHE A 129 4.61 -3.64 -0.06
N LEU A 130 4.25 -2.63 0.73
CA LEU A 130 4.96 -2.29 1.97
C LEU A 130 4.88 -3.43 2.98
N ALA A 131 3.69 -4.00 3.18
CA ALA A 131 3.47 -5.11 4.11
C ALA A 131 4.32 -6.34 3.73
N SER A 132 4.33 -6.72 2.45
CA SER A 132 5.13 -7.85 1.98
C SER A 132 6.65 -7.57 2.06
N LYS A 133 7.09 -6.35 1.80
CA LYS A 133 8.52 -6.00 1.85
C LYS A 133 9.08 -5.89 3.27
N TYR A 134 8.36 -5.24 4.17
CA TYR A 134 8.88 -4.91 5.51
C TYR A 134 8.44 -5.90 6.59
N TYR A 135 7.30 -6.57 6.40
CA TYR A 135 6.67 -7.39 7.44
C TYR A 135 6.30 -8.80 6.98
N SER A 136 6.90 -9.30 5.88
CA SER A 136 6.69 -10.67 5.41
C SER A 136 7.04 -11.76 6.43
N HIS A 137 7.87 -11.46 7.42
CA HIS A 137 8.25 -12.40 8.49
C HIS A 137 7.13 -12.59 9.53
N GLN A 138 6.17 -11.65 9.66
CA GLN A 138 5.08 -11.80 10.62
C GLN A 138 3.91 -12.57 10.01
N LYS A 139 3.57 -13.73 10.59
CA LYS A 139 2.50 -14.59 10.09
C LYS A 139 1.11 -13.95 10.17
N HIS A 140 0.88 -13.05 11.14
CA HIS A 140 -0.42 -12.42 11.38
C HIS A 140 -0.65 -11.09 10.65
N ILE A 141 0.31 -10.62 9.84
CA ILE A 141 0.18 -9.33 9.14
C ILE A 141 -1.05 -9.27 8.22
N VAL A 142 -1.36 -10.39 7.56
CA VAL A 142 -2.52 -10.49 6.67
C VAL A 142 -3.81 -10.30 7.46
N LEU A 143 -3.93 -10.93 8.63
CA LEU A 143 -5.10 -10.79 9.50
C LEU A 143 -5.26 -9.36 9.99
N TYR A 144 -4.18 -8.71 10.44
CA TYR A 144 -4.27 -7.31 10.87
C TYR A 144 -4.67 -6.35 9.74
N MET A 145 -4.24 -6.61 8.51
CA MET A 145 -4.65 -5.82 7.34
C MET A 145 -6.13 -6.03 6.99
N ILE A 146 -6.62 -7.27 7.06
CA ILE A 146 -8.05 -7.56 6.87
C ILE A 146 -8.89 -6.87 7.94
N LEU A 147 -8.49 -6.94 9.22
CA LEU A 147 -9.17 -6.25 10.31
C LEU A 147 -9.19 -4.73 10.12
N SER A 148 -8.09 -4.15 9.61
CA SER A 148 -8.02 -2.73 9.26
C SER A 148 -9.00 -2.38 8.14
N ILE A 149 -9.05 -3.17 7.07
CA ILE A 149 -10.00 -2.97 5.96
C ILE A 149 -11.45 -3.01 6.47
N MET A 150 -11.77 -3.98 7.33
CA MET A 150 -13.09 -4.09 7.95
C MET A 150 -13.40 -2.89 8.86
N GLY A 151 -12.45 -2.48 9.70
CA GLY A 151 -12.61 -1.31 10.57
C GLY A 151 -12.88 -0.03 9.78
N TRP A 152 -12.13 0.20 8.71
CA TRP A 152 -12.35 1.34 7.81
C TRP A 152 -13.65 1.24 7.01
N ALA A 153 -14.11 0.04 6.66
CA ALA A 153 -15.44 -0.15 6.09
C ALA A 153 -16.52 0.38 7.04
N GLY A 154 -16.40 0.06 8.33
CA GLY A 154 -17.30 0.55 9.38
C GLY A 154 -17.26 2.07 9.53
N VAL A 155 -16.06 2.68 9.49
CA VAL A 155 -15.91 4.14 9.55
C VAL A 155 -16.56 4.82 8.34
N LEU A 156 -16.29 4.32 7.12
CA LEU A 156 -16.88 4.86 5.89
C LEU A 156 -18.41 4.67 5.86
N SER A 157 -18.87 3.52 6.34
CA SER A 157 -20.28 3.20 6.53
C SER A 157 -20.97 4.18 7.47
N GLY A 158 -20.38 4.46 8.63
CA GLY A 158 -20.87 5.48 9.56
C GLY A 158 -20.87 6.88 8.95
N LEU A 159 -19.84 7.23 8.17
CA LEU A 159 -19.75 8.52 7.49
C LEU A 159 -20.84 8.69 6.43
N VAL A 160 -21.14 7.66 5.64
CA VAL A 160 -22.26 7.70 4.68
C VAL A 160 -23.60 7.85 5.38
N HIS A 161 -23.79 7.21 6.54
CA HIS A 161 -25.02 7.34 7.31
C HIS A 161 -25.18 8.72 7.96
N LEU A 162 -24.08 9.36 8.37
CA LEU A 162 -24.05 10.72 8.93
C LEU A 162 -24.28 11.80 7.88
N PHE A 163 -23.87 11.56 6.62
CA PHE A 163 -23.98 12.51 5.52
C PHE A 163 -24.83 11.98 4.36
N PRO A 164 -26.13 11.68 4.57
CA PRO A 164 -27.00 11.16 3.50
C PRO A 164 -27.20 12.17 2.37
N ASN A 165 -27.18 13.47 2.69
CA ASN A 165 -27.47 14.56 1.73
C ASN A 165 -26.36 14.82 0.70
N ILE A 166 -25.18 14.19 0.82
CA ILE A 166 -24.06 14.40 -0.11
C ILE A 166 -24.09 13.36 -1.25
N PHE A 167 -24.79 12.24 -1.04
CA PHE A 167 -24.74 11.06 -1.92
C PHE A 167 -26.10 10.69 -2.54
N LEU A 168 -27.16 11.45 -2.22
CA LEU A 168 -28.52 11.34 -2.78
C LEU A 168 -28.76 12.39 -3.85
#